data_AF-A0A7C4ENL5-F1
#
_entry.id   AF-A0A7C4ENL5-F1
#
_cell.length_a   1.000
_cell.length_b   1.000
_cell.length_c   1.000
_cell.angle_alpha   90.00
_cell.angle_beta   90.00
_cell.angle_gamma   90.00
#
_symmetry.space_group_name_H-M   'P 1'
#
loop_
_entity.id
_entity.type
_entity.pdbx_description
1 polymer ?
#
loop_
_entity_poly.entity_id
_entity_poly.type
_entity_poly.pdbx_seq_one_letter_code
_entity_poly.pdbx_strand_id
1 'polypeptide(L)'
;MHIARNMTELVGATPMVLVVNPGKVAATNSREFAALLKSKPGDFNYASGGNGTILHLAAELYLEAAGATARHIPYRGVGPMVTDLL
;
A
#
# COMPACT_ATOMS: atom_id res chain seq x y z
N MET A 1 -7.93 7.01 -38.73
CA MET A 1 -8.58 6.63 -37.46
C MET A 1 -7.46 6.32 -36.46
N HIS A 2 -6.70 7.26 -35.92
CA HIS A 2 -7.04 8.43 -35.09
C HIS A 2 -7.77 8.05 -33.80
N ILE A 3 -7.01 7.63 -32.77
CA ILE A 3 -7.34 7.95 -31.37
C ILE A 3 -6.05 8.22 -30.58
N ALA A 4 -5.84 9.52 -30.31
CA ALA A 4 -5.17 10.15 -29.16
C ALA A 4 -3.70 9.79 -28.80
N ARG A 5 -2.78 10.53 -29.44
CA ARG A 5 -1.46 10.90 -28.88
C ARG A 5 -1.57 12.12 -27.93
N ASN A 6 -2.40 12.06 -26.89
CA ASN A 6 -2.56 13.17 -25.93
C ASN A 6 -2.33 12.74 -24.47
N MET A 7 -1.17 12.15 -24.15
CA MET A 7 -0.65 12.20 -22.77
C MET A 7 0.14 13.49 -22.59
N THR A 8 -0.53 14.63 -22.65
CA THR A 8 0.05 15.89 -22.18
C THR A 8 0.11 15.84 -20.65
N GLU A 9 1.31 15.49 -20.20
CA GLU A 9 2.00 15.97 -18.99
C GLU A 9 1.52 15.44 -17.62
N LEU A 10 2.33 14.54 -17.05
CA LEU A 10 2.42 14.33 -15.61
C LEU A 10 2.91 15.62 -14.96
N VAL A 11 1.99 16.45 -14.49
CA VAL A 11 2.31 17.75 -13.85
C VAL A 11 2.94 17.56 -12.45
N GLY A 12 2.82 16.37 -11.86
CA GLY A 12 3.48 16.04 -10.60
C GLY A 12 3.31 14.57 -10.21
N ALA A 13 4.29 14.05 -9.47
CA ALA A 13 4.23 12.72 -8.85
C ALA A 13 4.44 12.86 -7.34
N THR A 14 3.55 12.26 -6.55
CA THR A 14 3.78 12.09 -5.12
C THR A 14 4.34 10.69 -4.90
N PRO A 15 5.57 10.53 -4.40
CA PRO A 15 6.11 9.21 -4.11
C PRO A 15 5.26 8.56 -3.03
N MET A 16 4.86 7.31 -3.27
CA MET A 16 4.24 6.48 -2.25
C MET A 16 5.34 5.74 -1.50
N VAL A 17 5.24 5.70 -0.18
CA VAL A 17 6.21 5.04 0.69
C VAL A 17 5.54 3.91 1.43
N LEU A 18 6.24 2.78 1.53
CA LEU A 18 5.84 1.66 2.37
C LEU A 18 6.25 1.97 3.81
N VAL A 19 5.28 2.04 4.71
CA VAL A 19 5.47 2.36 6.13
C VAL A 19 4.87 1.23 6.97
N VAL A 20 5.57 0.86 8.04
CA VAL A 20 5.13 -0.17 8.99
C VAL A 20 5.20 0.38 10.41
N ASN A 21 4.41 -0.19 11.32
CA ASN A 21 4.57 0.06 12.76
C ASN A 21 5.78 -0.72 13.29
N PRO A 22 6.86 -0.06 13.76
CA PRO A 22 8.08 -0.74 14.17
C PRO A 22 7.92 -1.56 15.46
N GLY A 23 6.90 -1.27 16.28
CA GLY A 23 6.56 -2.06 17.47
C GLY A 23 5.82 -3.37 17.14
N LYS A 24 5.25 -3.49 15.93
CA LYS A 24 4.45 -4.65 15.50
C LYS A 24 5.10 -5.44 14.36
N VAL A 25 5.97 -4.82 13.58
CA VAL A 25 6.59 -5.39 12.37
C VAL A 25 8.11 -5.31 12.49
N ALA A 26 8.76 -6.48 12.54
CA ALA A 26 10.21 -6.58 12.68
C ALA A 26 11.00 -6.43 11.37
N ALA A 27 10.32 -6.39 10.22
CA ALA A 27 10.98 -6.26 8.93
C ALA A 27 11.59 -4.87 8.74
N THR A 28 12.86 -4.82 8.35
CA THR A 28 13.61 -3.56 8.20
C THR A 28 13.74 -3.09 6.75
N ASN A 29 13.32 -3.94 5.81
CA ASN A 29 13.33 -3.66 4.38
C ASN A 29 12.18 -4.40 3.67
N SER A 30 11.92 -4.02 2.41
CA SER A 30 10.80 -4.55 1.63
C SER A 30 10.89 -6.05 1.35
N ARG A 31 12.10 -6.62 1.24
CA ARG A 31 12.30 -8.06 1.02
C ARG A 31 11.92 -8.85 2.26
N GLU A 32 12.39 -8.43 3.43
CA GLU A 32 12.01 -9.02 4.71
C GLU A 32 10.52 -8.88 4.97
N PHE A 33 9.93 -7.74 4.62
CA PHE A 33 8.49 -7.52 4.80
C PHE A 33 7.67 -8.46 3.93
N ALA A 34 8.02 -8.63 2.66
CA ALA A 34 7.36 -9.60 1.77
C ALA A 34 7.50 -11.04 2.30
N ALA A 35 8.68 -11.42 2.80
CA ALA A 35 8.89 -12.74 3.40
C ALA A 35 8.04 -12.94 4.66
N LEU A 36 7.94 -11.91 5.52
CA LEU A 36 7.16 -11.93 6.73
C LEU A 36 5.66 -12.10 6.42
N LEU A 37 5.11 -11.34 5.48
CA LEU A 37 3.71 -11.46 5.06
C LEU A 37 3.40 -12.87 4.54
N LYS A 38 4.29 -13.45 3.72
CA LYS A 38 4.15 -14.82 3.20
C LYS A 38 4.23 -15.89 4.28
N SER A 39 5.04 -15.67 5.32
CA SER A 39 5.17 -16.61 6.43
C SER A 39 3.90 -16.70 7.30
N LYS A 40 3.03 -15.69 7.24
CA LYS A 40 1.81 -15.57 8.05
C LYS A 40 0.64 -14.99 7.25
N PRO A 41 0.09 -15.72 6.27
CA PRO A 41 -0.99 -15.22 5.42
C PRO A 41 -2.23 -14.85 6.25
N GLY A 42 -2.69 -13.60 6.16
CA GLY A 42 -3.90 -13.13 6.85
C GLY A 42 -3.68 -12.55 8.25
N ASP A 43 -2.47 -12.68 8.82
CA ASP A 43 -2.17 -12.16 10.17
C ASP A 43 -1.93 -10.63 10.19
N PHE A 44 -1.64 -10.05 9.02
CA PHE A 44 -1.32 -8.63 8.89
C PHE A 44 -2.48 -7.85 8.31
N ASN A 45 -2.65 -6.64 8.82
CA ASN A 45 -3.56 -5.64 8.28
C ASN A 45 -2.75 -4.58 7.52
N TYR A 46 -3.34 -3.99 6.49
CA TYR A 46 -2.84 -2.77 5.88
C TYR A 46 -3.93 -1.70 5.85
N ALA A 47 -3.52 -0.44 6.02
CA ALA A 47 -4.42 0.70 6.10
C ALA A 47 -4.44 1.48 4.78
N SER A 48 -5.57 2.11 4.47
CA SER A 48 -5.68 3.07 3.37
C SER A 48 -6.59 4.24 3.76
N GLY A 49 -6.58 5.31 2.96
CA GLY A 49 -7.53 6.40 3.11
C GLY A 49 -8.97 6.05 2.71
N GLY A 50 -9.23 4.84 2.20
CA GLY A 50 -10.55 4.35 1.79
C GLY A 50 -10.49 3.41 0.58
N ASN A 51 -11.59 2.70 0.32
CA ASN A 51 -11.73 1.82 -0.85
C ASN A 51 -11.52 2.60 -2.16
N GLY A 52 -10.73 2.06 -3.07
CA GLY A 52 -10.45 2.64 -4.38
C GLY A 52 -9.48 3.84 -4.39
N THR A 53 -8.97 4.26 -3.22
CA THR A 53 -7.92 5.29 -3.16
C THR A 53 -6.61 4.80 -3.75
N ILE A 54 -5.71 5.72 -4.12
CA ILE A 54 -4.39 5.36 -4.67
C ILE A 54 -3.58 4.49 -3.70
N LEU A 55 -3.68 4.72 -2.39
CA LEU A 55 -2.99 3.92 -1.38
C LEU A 55 -3.58 2.51 -1.25
N HIS A 56 -4.89 2.36 -1.42
CA HIS A 56 -5.54 1.05 -1.47
C HIS A 56 -5.01 0.25 -2.68
N LEU A 57 -5.05 0.84 -3.87
CA LEU A 57 -4.59 0.17 -5.09
C LEU A 57 -3.09 -0.11 -5.09
N ALA A 58 -2.29 0.79 -4.51
CA ALA A 58 -0.84 0.59 -4.39
C ALA A 58 -0.50 -0.56 -3.44
N ALA A 59 -1.24 -0.72 -2.34
CA ALA A 59 -1.06 -1.84 -1.42
C ALA A 59 -1.45 -3.16 -2.08
N GLU A 60 -2.58 -3.21 -2.78
CA GLU A 60 -2.99 -4.39 -3.55
C GLU A 60 -1.93 -4.76 -4.61
N LEU A 61 -1.42 -3.78 -5.37
CA LEU A 61 -0.36 -4.00 -6.35
C LEU A 61 0.93 -4.53 -5.71
N TYR A 62 1.30 -4.03 -4.53
CA TYR A 62 2.46 -4.53 -3.79
C TYR A 62 2.24 -5.99 -3.34
N LEU A 63 1.07 -6.30 -2.78
CA LEU A 63 0.73 -7.64 -2.30
C LEU A 63 0.71 -8.66 -3.45
N GLU A 64 0.14 -8.28 -4.59
CA GLU A 64 0.16 -9.08 -5.82
C GLU A 64 1.61 -9.35 -6.27
N ALA A 65 2.43 -8.31 -6.40
CA ALA A 65 3.83 -8.44 -6.81
C ALA A 65 4.68 -9.25 -5.79
N ALA A 66 4.36 -9.16 -4.50
CA ALA A 66 5.04 -9.90 -3.45
C ALA A 66 4.59 -11.37 -3.33
N GLY A 67 3.47 -11.74 -3.96
CA GLY A 67 2.80 -13.03 -3.77
C GLY A 67 2.34 -13.21 -2.33
N ALA A 68 1.81 -12.16 -1.71
CA ALA A 68 1.47 -12.10 -0.29
C ALA A 68 0.03 -11.61 -0.09
N THR A 69 -0.48 -11.77 1.13
CA THR A 69 -1.83 -11.32 1.50
C THR A 69 -1.79 -10.54 2.80
N ALA A 70 -2.57 -9.45 2.88
CA ALA A 70 -2.86 -8.72 4.11
C ALA A 70 -4.30 -8.23 4.05
N ARG A 71 -4.94 -8.11 5.22
CA ARG A 71 -6.33 -7.65 5.31
C ARG A 71 -6.41 -6.13 5.17
N HIS A 72 -7.24 -5.67 4.25
CA HIS A 72 -7.50 -4.25 4.07
C HIS A 72 -8.36 -3.67 5.19
N ILE A 73 -7.90 -2.58 5.80
CA ILE A 73 -8.64 -1.76 6.76
C ILE A 73 -8.86 -0.37 6.13
N PRO A 74 -10.05 -0.07 5.59
CA PRO A 74 -10.35 1.22 4.98
C PRO A 74 -10.70 2.27 6.04
N TYR A 75 -9.97 3.39 6.06
CA TYR A 75 -10.28 4.55 6.89
C TYR A 75 -11.09 5.58 6.08
N ARG A 76 -11.59 6.61 6.78
CA ARG A 76 -12.28 7.77 6.17
C ARG A 76 -11.30 8.93 5.98
N GLY A 77 -10.21 8.70 5.24
CA GLY A 77 -9.13 9.67 5.00
C GLY A 77 -7.79 9.34 5.70
N VAL A 78 -6.75 10.10 5.34
CA VAL A 78 -5.35 9.86 5.74
C VAL A 78 -5.08 10.15 7.22
N GLY A 79 -5.73 11.15 7.81
CA GLY A 79 -5.54 11.52 9.22
C GLY A 79 -5.71 10.34 10.19
N PRO A 80 -6.92 9.74 10.28
CA PRO A 80 -7.14 8.59 11.17
C PRO A 80 -6.33 7.34 10.76
N MET A 81 -6.01 7.18 9.47
CA MET A 81 -5.14 6.10 8.97
C MET A 81 -3.72 6.18 9.55
N VAL A 82 -3.11 7.37 9.54
CA VAL A 82 -1.75 7.58 10.08
C VAL A 82 -1.75 7.45 11.59
N THR A 83 -2.78 7.97 12.28
CA THR A 83 -2.90 7.86 13.74
C THR A 83 -2.92 6.41 14.22
N ASP A 84 -3.59 5.51 13.49
CA ASP A 84 -3.69 4.10 13.90
C ASP A 84 -2.50 3.25 13.43
N LEU A 85 -1.77 3.71 12.41
CA LEU A 85 -0.54 3.08 11.94
C LEU A 85 0.62 3.27 12.91
N LEU A 86 0.77 4.48 13.45
CA LEU A 86 1.87 4.86 14.35
C LEU A 86 1.66 4.28 15.75
#